data_AF-A0A2A5A3C8-F1
#
_entry.id   AF-A0A2A5A3C8-F1
#
_cell.length_a   1.000
_cell.length_b   1.000
_cell.length_c   1.000
_cell.angle_alpha   90.00
_cell.angle_beta   90.00
_cell.angle_gamma   90.00
#
_symmetry.space_group_name_H-M   'P 1'
#
loop_
_entity.id
_entity.type
_entity.pdbx_description
1 polymer ?
#
loop_
_entity_poly.entity_id
_entity_poly.type
_entity_poly.pdbx_seq_one_letter_code
_entity_poly.pdbx_strand_id
1 'polypeptide(L)'
;MALFFTLLGLAGLYVFLMADFIAGTQVIIYVGGILVLLVFGIMLTHRISDIRLSHTSMQRGVGGVVVLLIFVGLYRMITSAPWYLEAAPAPESTVKIIGTLLMIDYLLPFEVASVLLLAALIGAAMLSRKSES
;
A
#
# COMPACT_ATOMS: atom_id res chain seq x y z
N MET A 1 -1.80 12.80 -9.32
CA MET A 1 -0.34 12.92 -9.50
C MET A 1 0.45 12.99 -8.20
N ALA A 2 -0.02 13.64 -7.13
CA ALA A 2 0.67 13.58 -5.82
C ALA A 2 0.96 12.13 -5.34
N LEU A 3 -0.01 11.22 -5.51
CA LEU A 3 0.15 9.80 -5.16
C LEU A 3 1.28 9.10 -5.93
N PHE A 4 1.54 9.48 -7.19
CA PHE A 4 2.64 8.92 -7.96
C PHE A 4 3.98 9.23 -7.29
N PHE A 5 4.19 10.51 -6.95
CA PHE A 5 5.43 10.94 -6.31
C PHE A 5 5.59 10.36 -4.90
N THR A 6 4.50 10.20 -4.13
CA THR A 6 4.60 9.56 -2.82
C THR A 6 4.98 8.08 -2.90
N LEU A 7 4.42 7.33 -3.86
CA LEU A 7 4.74 5.92 -4.05
C LEU A 7 6.16 5.71 -4.60
N LEU A 8 6.60 6.60 -5.49
CA LEU A 8 7.99 6.62 -5.98
C LEU A 8 8.97 6.98 -4.86
N GLY A 9 8.62 7.96 -4.01
CA GLY A 9 9.39 8.32 -2.83
C GLY A 9 9.53 7.16 -1.85
N LEU A 10 8.45 6.40 -1.62
CA LEU A 10 8.50 5.19 -0.80
C LEU A 10 9.43 4.13 -1.39
N ALA A 11 9.41 3.93 -2.72
CA ALA A 11 10.37 3.03 -3.38
C ALA A 11 11.81 3.50 -3.18
N GLY A 12 12.08 4.81 -3.27
CA GLY A 12 13.38 5.39 -2.96
C GLY A 12 13.82 5.13 -1.52
N LEU A 13 12.92 5.26 -0.54
CA LEU A 13 13.21 4.90 0.86
C LEU A 13 13.60 3.41 0.97
N TYR A 14 12.89 2.50 0.30
CA TYR A 14 13.28 1.08 0.31
C TYR A 14 14.67 0.82 -0.28
N VAL A 15 15.07 1.56 -1.32
CA VAL A 15 16.45 1.49 -1.84
C VAL A 15 17.46 1.96 -0.78
N PHE A 16 17.17 3.06 -0.07
CA PHE A 16 18.03 3.53 1.02
C PHE A 16 18.12 2.55 2.20
N LEU A 17 17.09 1.74 2.42
CA LEU A 17 17.09 0.67 3.41
C LEU A 17 17.71 -0.66 2.90
N MET A 18 18.30 -0.66 1.69
CA MET A 18 18.85 -1.87 1.05
C MET A 18 17.83 -3.01 0.92
N ALA A 19 16.57 -2.65 0.61
CA ALA A 19 15.46 -3.56 0.42
C ALA A 19 15.11 -3.69 -1.07
N ASP A 20 16.05 -4.17 -1.88
CA ASP A 20 16.00 -4.24 -3.35
C ASP A 20 14.76 -4.98 -3.90
N PHE A 21 14.39 -6.13 -3.32
CA PHE A 21 13.19 -6.87 -3.75
C PHE A 21 11.90 -6.07 -3.49
N ILE A 22 11.78 -5.46 -2.32
CA ILE A 22 10.60 -4.68 -1.94
C ILE A 22 10.53 -3.38 -2.74
N ALA A 23 11.67 -2.73 -2.99
CA ALA A 23 11.74 -1.55 -3.85
C ALA A 23 11.29 -1.86 -5.29
N GLY A 24 11.75 -2.98 -5.87
CA GLY A 24 11.35 -3.41 -7.21
C GLY A 24 9.85 -3.75 -7.30
N THR A 25 9.35 -4.55 -6.35
CA THR A 25 7.92 -4.91 -6.29
C THR A 25 7.02 -3.69 -6.02
N GLN A 26 7.50 -2.70 -5.25
CA GLN A 26 6.80 -1.43 -5.01
C GLN A 26 6.51 -0.71 -6.34
N VAL A 27 7.50 -0.61 -7.21
CA VAL A 27 7.35 0.05 -8.51
C VAL A 27 6.45 -0.78 -9.43
N ILE A 28 6.67 -2.09 -9.53
CA ILE A 28 5.89 -2.95 -10.44
C ILE A 28 4.41 -3.00 -10.05
N ILE A 29 4.10 -3.25 -8.77
CA ILE A 29 2.74 -3.51 -8.31
C ILE A 29 1.98 -2.21 -8.05
N TYR A 30 2.55 -1.29 -7.25
CA TYR A 30 1.81 -0.09 -6.84
C TYR A 30 1.84 0.99 -7.90
N VAL A 31 3.01 1.29 -8.47
CA VAL A 31 3.12 2.33 -9.50
C VAL A 31 2.68 1.80 -10.86
N GLY A 32 3.11 0.61 -11.25
CA GLY A 32 2.80 0.02 -12.57
C GLY A 32 1.39 -0.59 -12.68
N GLY A 33 0.90 -1.25 -11.62
CA GLY A 33 -0.40 -1.92 -11.63
C GLY A 33 -1.51 -1.04 -11.04
N ILE A 34 -1.51 -0.89 -9.72
CA ILE A 34 -2.63 -0.34 -8.95
C ILE A 34 -2.89 1.12 -9.32
N LEU A 35 -1.86 1.96 -9.35
CA LEU A 35 -2.00 3.38 -9.66
C LEU A 35 -2.52 3.58 -11.09
N VAL A 36 -2.03 2.79 -12.04
CA VAL A 36 -2.48 2.84 -13.44
C VAL A 36 -3.96 2.46 -13.55
N LEU A 37 -4.37 1.36 -12.92
CA LEU A 37 -5.79 0.95 -12.87
C LEU A 37 -6.68 2.02 -12.21
N LEU A 38 -6.21 2.63 -11.12
CA LEU A 38 -6.94 3.70 -10.43
C LEU A 38 -7.10 4.95 -11.31
N VAL A 39 -6.04 5.36 -12.01
CA VAL A 39 -6.12 6.49 -12.96
C VAL A 39 -7.08 6.18 -14.10
N PHE A 40 -7.02 4.98 -14.69
CA PHE A 40 -8.00 4.55 -15.70
C PHE A 40 -9.44 4.58 -15.17
N GLY A 41 -9.67 4.07 -13.95
CA GLY A 41 -10.99 4.10 -13.31
C GLY A 41 -11.52 5.51 -13.09
N ILE A 42 -10.67 6.43 -12.62
CA ILE A 42 -11.05 7.85 -12.44
C ILE A 42 -11.33 8.51 -13.79
N MET A 43 -10.52 8.24 -14.82
CA MET A 43 -10.72 8.79 -16.16
C MET A 43 -12.05 8.33 -16.78
N LEU A 44 -12.43 7.06 -16.57
CA LEU A 44 -13.71 6.52 -17.05
C LEU A 44 -14.92 7.06 -16.27
N THR A 45 -14.74 7.46 -15.02
CA THR A 45 -15.83 7.91 -14.11
C THR A 45 -16.04 9.43 -14.15
N HIS A 46 -15.57 10.14 -15.18
CA HIS A 46 -15.51 11.62 -15.24
C HIS A 46 -16.88 12.38 -15.32
N ARG A 47 -17.93 11.90 -14.64
CA ARG A 47 -19.20 12.62 -14.42
C ARG A 47 -19.47 12.94 -12.94
N ILE A 48 -18.53 13.56 -12.26
CA ILE A 48 -18.83 14.14 -10.93
C ILE A 48 -18.51 15.62 -10.97
N SER A 49 -19.49 16.34 -11.49
CA SER A 49 -19.78 17.75 -11.27
C SER A 49 -19.68 18.09 -9.78
N ASP A 50 -19.06 19.22 -9.47
CA ASP A 50 -19.15 20.00 -8.23
C ASP A 50 -19.94 19.36 -7.06
N ILE A 51 -19.34 18.40 -6.36
CA ILE A 51 -19.79 18.09 -5.01
C ILE A 51 -19.30 19.24 -4.12
N ARG A 52 -20.12 20.28 -4.00
CA ARG A 52 -19.98 21.27 -2.93
C ARG A 52 -20.19 20.56 -1.59
N LEU A 53 -19.11 19.98 -1.08
CA LEU A 53 -19.02 19.45 0.28
C LEU A 53 -19.04 20.62 1.26
N SER A 54 -20.23 21.11 1.57
CA SER A 54 -20.50 21.86 2.80
C SER A 54 -20.49 20.89 3.99
N HIS A 55 -19.34 20.26 4.27
CA HIS A 55 -19.15 19.59 5.54
C HIS A 55 -18.77 20.64 6.58
N THR A 56 -19.78 21.02 7.34
CA THR A 56 -19.80 21.97 8.45
C THR A 56 -18.58 21.82 9.37
N SER A 57 -18.01 22.98 9.68
CA SER A 57 -16.77 23.29 10.44
C SER A 57 -16.47 22.43 11.68
N MET A 58 -17.48 21.89 12.38
CA MET A 58 -17.30 21.18 13.65
C MET A 58 -16.66 19.78 13.50
N GLN A 59 -16.99 19.03 12.44
CA GLN A 59 -16.41 17.70 12.19
C GLN A 59 -14.93 17.79 11.80
N ARG A 60 -14.50 18.91 11.21
CA ARG A 60 -13.08 19.17 10.91
C ARG A 60 -12.27 19.38 12.19
N GLY A 61 -12.85 20.06 13.18
CA GLY A 61 -12.23 20.25 14.50
C GLY A 61 -12.03 18.94 15.25
N VAL A 62 -13.09 18.12 15.34
CA VAL A 62 -13.01 16.80 15.99
C VAL A 62 -12.04 15.87 15.25
N GLY A 63 -12.09 15.83 13.91
CA GLY A 63 -11.15 15.06 13.10
C GLY A 63 -9.69 15.49 13.33
N GLY A 64 -9.43 16.80 13.40
CA GLY A 64 -8.11 17.34 13.72
C GLY A 64 -7.61 16.90 15.08
N VAL A 65 -8.45 16.96 16.12
CA VAL A 65 -8.09 16.51 17.47
C VAL A 65 -7.77 15.02 17.48
N VAL A 66 -8.57 14.18 16.81
CA VAL A 66 -8.33 12.73 16.73
C VAL A 66 -7.00 12.43 16.02
N VAL A 67 -6.72 13.08 14.88
CA VAL A 67 -5.44 12.92 14.17
C VAL A 67 -4.26 13.32 15.04
N LEU A 68 -4.39 14.44 15.78
CA LEU A 68 -3.34 14.94 16.66
C LEU A 68 -3.11 13.99 17.85
N LEU A 69 -4.17 13.46 18.45
CA LEU A 69 -4.07 12.45 19.52
C LEU A 69 -3.38 11.18 19.05
N ILE A 70 -3.75 10.66 17.87
CA ILE A 70 -3.09 9.48 17.28
C ILE A 70 -1.62 9.80 17.00
N PHE A 71 -1.32 10.95 16.40
CA PHE A 71 0.04 11.35 16.09
C PHE A 71 0.92 11.46 17.34
N VAL A 72 0.43 12.12 18.39
CA VAL A 72 1.16 12.23 19.67
C VAL A 72 1.30 10.87 20.34
N GLY A 73 0.28 10.02 20.28
CA GLY A 73 0.33 8.66 20.80
C GLY A 73 1.41 7.82 20.12
N LEU A 74 1.45 7.82 18.78
CA LEU A 74 2.47 7.13 18.00
C LEU A 74 3.87 7.72 18.24
N TYR A 75 3.99 9.05 18.28
CA TYR A 75 5.27 9.72 18.56
C TYR A 75 5.82 9.33 19.94
N ARG A 76 4.97 9.34 20.98
CA ARG A 76 5.34 8.90 22.33
C ARG A 76 5.72 7.42 22.35
N MET A 77 4.97 6.57 21.66
CA MET A 77 5.25 5.13 21.56
C MET A 77 6.62 4.89 20.91
N ILE A 78 6.91 5.56 19.80
CA ILE A 78 8.17 5.40 19.07
C ILE A 78 9.36 5.92 19.88
N THR A 79 9.21 7.04 20.57
CA THR A 79 10.32 7.64 21.36
C THR A 79 10.56 6.95 22.70
N SER A 80 9.56 6.25 23.24
CA SER A 80 9.68 5.54 24.53
C SER A 80 10.01 4.05 24.37
N ALA A 81 9.90 3.51 23.15
CA ALA A 81 10.19 2.11 22.87
C ALA A 81 11.70 1.82 22.97
N PRO A 82 12.12 0.76 23.69
CA PRO A 82 13.51 0.32 23.73
C PRO A 82 13.83 -0.44 22.44
N TRP A 83 14.21 0.28 21.39
CA TRP A 83 14.59 -0.32 20.12
C TRP A 83 15.86 -1.15 20.25
N TYR A 84 15.81 -2.41 19.80
CA TYR A 84 16.97 -3.27 19.69
C TYR A 84 17.59 -3.08 18.32
N LEU A 85 18.68 -2.30 18.25
CA LEU A 85 19.42 -2.07 17.01
C LEU A 85 20.61 -3.01 16.96
N GLU A 86 20.48 -4.11 16.23
CA GLU A 86 21.64 -4.91 15.82
C GLU A 86 22.20 -4.37 14.51
N ALA A 87 23.53 -4.26 14.45
CA ALA A 87 24.24 -4.06 13.20
C ALA A 87 24.17 -5.37 12.39
N ALA A 88 23.07 -5.56 11.67
CA ALA A 88 22.96 -6.66 10.74
C ALA A 88 23.95 -6.44 9.59
N PRO A 89 24.75 -7.45 9.21
CA PRO A 89 25.56 -7.35 8.01
C PRO A 89 24.65 -7.08 6.80
N ALA A 90 25.05 -6.11 5.99
CA ALA A 90 24.37 -5.76 4.75
C ALA A 90 24.10 -7.03 3.91
N PRO A 91 22.84 -7.44 3.70
CA PRO A 91 22.53 -8.54 2.81
C PRO A 91 22.96 -8.15 1.39
N GLU A 92 23.75 -8.99 0.70
CA GLU A 92 24.13 -8.71 -0.69
C GLU A 92 22.93 -8.71 -1.64
N SER A 93 21.86 -9.43 -1.30
CA SER A 93 20.58 -9.37 -2.00
C SER A 93 19.43 -9.85 -1.11
N THR A 94 18.35 -9.07 -1.06
CA THR A 94 17.12 -9.41 -0.35
C THR A 94 16.25 -10.43 -1.11
N VAL A 95 16.48 -10.59 -2.42
CA VAL A 95 15.68 -11.46 -3.30
C VAL A 95 15.75 -12.92 -2.87
N LYS A 96 16.97 -13.42 -2.63
CA LYS A 96 17.19 -14.83 -2.25
C LYS A 96 16.53 -15.14 -0.91
N ILE A 97 16.74 -14.28 0.08
CA ILE A 97 16.22 -14.45 1.45
C ILE A 97 14.69 -14.48 1.42
N ILE A 98 14.06 -13.49 0.79
CA ILE A 98 12.60 -13.42 0.70
C ILE A 98 12.05 -14.59 -0.11
N GLY A 99 12.72 -15.00 -1.19
CA GLY A 99 12.34 -16.18 -1.95
C GLY A 99 12.34 -17.46 -1.11
N THR A 100 13.38 -17.69 -0.30
CA THR A 100 13.42 -18.83 0.63
C THR A 100 12.33 -18.76 1.69
N LEU A 101 12.13 -17.58 2.30
CA LEU A 101 11.08 -17.36 3.29
C LEU A 101 9.69 -17.67 2.70
N LEU A 102 9.39 -17.22 1.47
CA LEU A 102 8.10 -17.49 0.84
C LEU A 102 7.90 -18.95 0.42
N MET A 103 8.98 -19.66 0.08
CA MET A 103 8.90 -21.04 -0.39
C MET A 103 8.99 -22.09 0.71
N ILE A 104 9.47 -21.71 1.90
CA ILE A 104 9.68 -22.65 3.01
C ILE A 104 8.86 -22.21 4.23
N ASP A 105 9.25 -21.12 4.89
CA ASP A 105 8.70 -20.73 6.18
C ASP A 105 7.28 -20.13 6.09
N TYR A 106 7.02 -19.37 5.02
CA TYR A 106 5.76 -18.67 4.75
C TYR A 106 5.01 -19.26 3.55
N LEU A 107 5.21 -20.56 3.27
CA LEU A 107 4.55 -21.26 2.18
C LEU A 107 3.01 -21.19 2.29
N LEU A 108 2.45 -21.43 3.47
CA LEU A 108 1.00 -21.40 3.68
C LEU A 108 0.39 -20.01 3.44
N PRO A 109 0.91 -18.91 4.03
CA PRO A 109 0.45 -17.56 3.68
C PRO A 109 0.56 -17.23 2.19
N PHE A 110 1.63 -17.68 1.52
CA PHE A 110 1.80 -17.48 0.08
C PHE A 110 0.70 -18.19 -0.73
N GLU A 111 0.37 -19.44 -0.38
CA GLU A 111 -0.71 -20.18 -1.01
C GLU A 111 -2.07 -19.51 -0.77
N VAL A 112 -2.35 -19.06 0.46
CA VAL A 112 -3.60 -18.33 0.77
C VAL A 112 -3.70 -17.05 -0.06
N ALA A 113 -2.61 -16.30 -0.22
CA ALA A 113 -2.58 -15.12 -1.08
C ALA A 113 -2.84 -15.48 -2.56
N SER A 114 -2.32 -16.61 -3.05
CA SER A 114 -2.60 -17.07 -4.43
C SER A 114 -4.08 -17.37 -4.67
N VAL A 115 -4.74 -18.03 -3.71
CA VAL A 115 -6.17 -18.34 -3.77
C VAL A 115 -7.00 -17.06 -3.66
N LEU A 116 -6.59 -16.12 -2.80
CA LEU A 116 -7.21 -14.80 -2.68
C LEU A 116 -7.17 -14.04 -4.02
N LEU A 117 -6.02 -14.03 -4.70
CA LEU A 117 -5.86 -13.37 -6.00
C LEU A 117 -6.70 -14.04 -7.09
N LEU A 118 -6.78 -15.37 -7.08
CA LEU A 118 -7.68 -16.11 -7.97
C LEU A 118 -9.14 -15.73 -7.72
N ALA A 119 -9.57 -15.71 -6.47
CA ALA A 119 -10.92 -15.31 -6.10
C ALA A 119 -11.22 -13.85 -6.49
N ALA A 120 -10.26 -12.95 -6.30
CA ALA A 120 -10.38 -11.55 -6.72
C ALA A 120 -10.53 -11.41 -8.24
N LEU A 121 -9.75 -12.18 -9.02
CA LEU A 121 -9.85 -12.20 -10.48
C LEU A 121 -11.23 -12.70 -10.95
N ILE A 122 -11.71 -13.81 -10.37
CA ILE A 122 -13.03 -14.36 -10.66
C ILE A 122 -14.12 -13.33 -10.31
N GLY A 123 -14.03 -12.72 -9.12
CA GLY A 123 -14.98 -11.70 -8.67
C GLY A 123 -15.02 -10.48 -9.59
N ALA A 124 -13.85 -9.98 -10.01
CA ALA A 124 -13.76 -8.87 -10.95
C ALA A 124 -14.32 -9.24 -12.34
N ALA A 125 -14.06 -10.46 -12.83
CA ALA A 125 -14.58 -10.93 -14.11
C ALA A 125 -16.11 -11.08 -14.09
N MET A 126 -16.68 -11.59 -13.00
CA MET A 126 -18.13 -11.68 -12.82
C MET A 126 -18.79 -10.31 -12.75
N LEU A 127 -18.20 -9.34 -12.04
CA LEU A 127 -18.73 -7.99 -11.92
C LEU A 127 -18.64 -7.21 -13.25
N SER A 128 -17.63 -7.49 -14.07
CA SER A 128 -17.44 -6.85 -15.38
C SER A 128 -18.43 -7.35 -16.44
N ARG A 129 -19.03 -8.54 -16.26
CA ARG A 129 -20.10 -9.01 -17.16
C ARG A 129 -21.35 -8.16 -16.98
N LYS A 130 -21.65 -7.35 -17.99
CA LYS A 130 -22.93 -6.65 -18.13
C LYS A 130 -24.07 -7.69 -18.14
N SER A 131 -25.10 -7.49 -17.32
CA SER A 131 -26.29 -8.34 -17.40
C SER A 131 -26.97 -8.09 -18.73
N GLU A 132 -26.83 -9.02 -19.67
CA GLU A 132 -27.79 -9.16 -20.76
C GLU A 132 -29.06 -9.76 -20.16
N SER A 133 -29.96 -8.86 -19.74
CA SER A 133 -31.38 -9.14 -19.54
C SER A 133 -32.17 -8.17 -20.40
#